data_AF-A0A354CWV3-F1
#
_entry.id   AF-A0A354CWV3-F1
#
_cell.length_a   1.000
_cell.length_b   1.000
_cell.length_c   1.000
_cell.angle_alpha   90.00
_cell.angle_beta   90.00
_cell.angle_gamma   90.00
#
_symmetry.space_group_name_H-M   'P 1'
#
loop_
_entity.id
_entity.type
_entity.pdbx_description
1 polymer ?
#
loop_
_entity_poly.entity_id
_entity_poly.type
_entity_poly.pdbx_seq_one_letter_code
_entity_poly.pdbx_strand_id
1 'polypeptide(L)'
;AKRLGWQFVDVDRLIESSAGKSIPEIFARHGEAVFRRVERRLIKQVTCGDEQVIATGGGAFVDPQNRSRLRTVGPVVCLTASPKMILQRVGPTLARRPMLLGG
;
A
#
# COMPACT_ATOMS: atom_id res chain seq x y z
N ALA A 1 13.39 7.02 5.53
CA ALA A 1 13.39 6.40 6.86
C ALA A 1 14.79 6.42 7.46
N LYS A 2 15.71 5.50 7.08
CA LYS A 2 17.06 5.41 7.67
C LYS A 2 17.83 6.73 7.78
N ARG A 3 17.90 7.53 6.71
CA ARG A 3 18.59 8.84 6.72
C ARG A 3 17.97 9.87 7.66
N LEU A 4 16.69 9.72 8.00
CA LEU A 4 15.95 10.60 8.91
C LEU A 4 15.87 10.06 10.35
N GLY A 5 16.34 8.83 10.61
CA GLY A 5 16.10 8.14 11.89
C GLY A 5 14.64 7.70 12.10
N TRP A 6 13.79 7.84 11.09
CA TRP A 6 12.35 7.59 11.18
C TRP A 6 11.96 6.13 10.96
N GLN A 7 10.81 5.75 11.51
CA GLN A 7 10.21 4.44 11.27
C GLN A 7 9.81 4.28 9.81
N PHE A 8 9.98 3.08 9.25
CA PHE A 8 9.49 2.75 7.91
C PHE A 8 8.28 1.82 8.04
N VAL A 9 7.14 2.26 7.49
CA VAL A 9 5.88 1.50 7.54
C VAL A 9 5.46 1.15 6.13
N ASP A 10 5.36 -0.15 5.83
CA ASP A 10 4.82 -0.66 4.58
C ASP A 10 3.38 -1.13 4.83
N VAL A 11 2.41 -0.42 4.23
CA VAL A 11 0.98 -0.68 4.46
C VAL A 11 0.59 -2.06 3.93
N ASP A 12 1.18 -2.53 2.83
CA ASP A 12 0.86 -3.87 2.28
C ASP A 12 1.30 -4.96 3.26
N ARG A 13 2.52 -4.83 3.83
CA ARG A 13 2.98 -5.76 4.88
C ARG A 13 2.13 -5.69 6.14
N LEU A 14 1.65 -4.50 6.50
CA LEU A 14 0.78 -4.32 7.66
C LEU A 14 -0.59 -4.98 7.42
N ILE A 15 -1.12 -4.93 6.20
CA ILE A 15 -2.33 -5.66 5.80
C ILE A 15 -2.12 -7.16 5.97
N GLU A 16 -1.03 -7.71 5.43
CA GLU A 16 -0.74 -9.14 5.50
C GLU A 16 -0.57 -9.62 6.95
N SER A 17 0.19 -8.85 7.75
CA SER A 17 0.41 -9.11 9.17
C SER A 17 -0.90 -9.05 9.97
N SER A 18 -1.73 -8.03 9.74
CA SER A 18 -3.02 -7.88 10.43
C SER A 18 -4.03 -8.94 10.02
N ALA A 19 -3.96 -9.49 8.80
CA ALA A 19 -4.87 -10.50 8.29
C ALA A 19 -4.38 -11.94 8.53
N GLY A 20 -3.11 -12.13 8.86
CA GLY A 20 -2.45 -13.44 8.92
C GLY A 20 -2.46 -14.18 7.58
N LYS A 21 -2.61 -13.46 6.47
CA LYS A 21 -2.80 -13.98 5.10
C LYS A 21 -2.09 -13.06 4.11
N SER A 22 -1.57 -13.63 3.04
CA SER A 22 -1.01 -12.82 1.96
C SER A 22 -2.09 -12.02 1.21
N ILE A 23 -1.71 -10.91 0.56
CA ILE A 23 -2.66 -10.13 -0.24
C ILE A 23 -3.39 -10.99 -1.29
N PRO A 24 -2.72 -11.85 -2.09
CA PRO A 24 -3.40 -12.75 -3.01
C PRO A 24 -4.47 -13.63 -2.35
N GLU A 25 -4.20 -14.16 -1.15
CA GLU A 25 -5.18 -14.97 -0.40
C GLU A 25 -6.35 -14.14 0.11
N ILE A 26 -6.10 -12.89 0.54
CA ILE A 26 -7.17 -11.98 0.96
C ILE A 26 -8.10 -11.71 -0.22
N PHE A 27 -7.55 -11.42 -1.40
CA PHE A 27 -8.31 -11.23 -2.63
C PHE A 27 -9.09 -12.49 -3.02
N ALA A 28 -8.44 -13.66 -3.04
CA ALA A 28 -9.09 -14.91 -3.43
C ALA A 28 -10.24 -15.33 -2.50
N ARG A 29 -10.11 -15.06 -1.18
CA ARG A 29 -11.11 -15.49 -0.19
C ARG A 29 -12.17 -14.46 0.14
N HIS A 30 -11.85 -13.17 0.11
CA HIS A 30 -12.73 -12.10 0.60
C HIS A 30 -12.98 -10.99 -0.43
N GLY A 31 -12.31 -11.04 -1.58
CA GLY A 31 -12.43 -10.05 -2.64
C GLY A 31 -11.76 -8.71 -2.33
N GLU A 32 -11.74 -7.85 -3.36
CA GLU A 32 -11.12 -6.52 -3.28
C GLU A 32 -11.81 -5.62 -2.25
N ALA A 33 -13.13 -5.67 -2.12
CA ALA A 33 -13.88 -4.79 -1.21
C ALA A 33 -13.41 -4.92 0.25
N VAL A 34 -13.10 -6.14 0.69
CA VAL A 34 -12.56 -6.39 2.04
C VAL A 34 -11.13 -5.90 2.15
N PHE A 35 -10.29 -6.15 1.15
CA PHE A 35 -8.93 -5.61 1.10
C PHE A 35 -8.93 -4.08 1.23
N ARG A 36 -9.76 -3.37 0.45
CA ARG A 36 -9.89 -1.91 0.49
C ARG A 36 -10.40 -1.39 1.83
N ARG A 37 -11.28 -2.13 2.50
CA ARG A 37 -11.74 -1.78 3.85
C ARG A 37 -10.61 -1.90 4.87
N VAL A 38 -9.80 -2.95 4.80
CA VAL A 38 -8.64 -3.14 5.67
C VAL A 38 -7.57 -2.09 5.39
N GLU A 39 -7.26 -1.83 4.12
CA GLU A 39 -6.33 -0.78 3.67
C GLU A 39 -6.71 0.59 4.24
N ARG A 40 -7.98 1.01 4.10
CA ARG A 40 -8.48 2.27 4.68
C ARG A 40 -8.32 2.36 6.19
N ARG A 41 -8.64 1.27 6.91
CA ARG A 41 -8.51 1.21 8.38
C ARG A 41 -7.05 1.36 8.79
N LEU A 42 -6.14 0.64 8.13
CA LEU A 42 -4.72 0.67 8.46
C LEU A 42 -4.08 1.99 8.09
N ILE A 43 -4.44 2.60 6.95
CA ILE A 43 -4.00 3.96 6.60
C ILE A 43 -4.41 4.93 7.69
N LYS A 44 -5.67 4.90 8.14
CA LYS A 44 -6.11 5.73 9.28
C LYS A 44 -5.24 5.52 10.52
N GLN A 45 -4.88 4.28 10.84
CA GLN A 45 -4.07 3.96 12.01
C GLN A 45 -2.63 4.48 11.88
N VAL A 46 -1.97 4.24 10.74
CA VAL A 46 -0.57 4.67 10.55
C VAL A 46 -0.45 6.18 10.43
N THR A 47 -1.48 6.87 9.93
CA THR A 47 -1.50 8.34 9.87
C THR A 47 -1.61 9.00 11.26
N CYS A 48 -1.86 8.24 12.33
CA CYS A 48 -1.84 8.77 13.69
C CYS A 48 -0.44 8.72 14.34
N GLY A 49 0.56 8.11 13.69
CA GLY A 49 1.94 8.06 14.19
C GLY A 49 2.79 9.21 13.68
N ASP A 50 3.80 9.59 14.47
CA ASP A 50 4.79 10.62 14.13
C ASP A 50 6.13 10.00 13.71
N GLU A 51 6.97 10.78 13.02
CA GLU A 51 8.32 10.39 12.60
C GLU A 51 8.36 9.09 11.77
N GLN A 52 7.49 9.02 10.76
CA GLN A 52 7.33 7.84 9.91
C GLN A 52 7.51 8.17 8.43
N VAL A 53 8.04 7.20 7.69
CA VAL A 53 7.94 7.14 6.23
C VAL A 53 6.99 6.00 5.88
N ILE A 54 5.84 6.35 5.33
CA ILE A 54 4.77 5.41 4.99
C ILE A 54 4.86 5.07 3.50
N ALA A 55 5.13 3.80 3.19
CA ALA A 55 5.01 3.25 1.85
C ALA A 55 3.61 2.65 1.68
N THR A 56 2.87 3.18 0.72
CA THR A 56 1.50 2.74 0.41
C THR A 56 1.47 1.87 -0.83
N GLY A 57 0.55 0.90 -0.88
CA GLY A 57 0.24 0.15 -2.09
C GLY A 57 -0.25 1.06 -3.22
N GLY A 58 -0.08 0.64 -4.48
CA GLY A 58 -0.36 1.49 -5.65
C GLY A 58 -1.83 1.95 -5.76
N GLY A 59 -2.77 1.19 -5.21
CA GLY A 59 -4.19 1.55 -5.20
C GLY A 59 -4.61 2.43 -4.01
N ALA A 60 -3.79 2.55 -2.98
CA ALA A 60 -4.16 3.25 -1.75
C ALA A 60 -4.50 4.72 -1.99
N PHE A 61 -3.76 5.40 -2.88
CA PHE A 61 -3.94 6.82 -3.18
C PHE A 61 -5.11 7.12 -4.12
N VAL A 62 -5.68 6.09 -4.77
CA VAL A 62 -6.87 6.23 -5.63
C VAL A 62 -8.11 6.49 -4.78
N ASP A 63 -8.18 5.90 -3.58
CA ASP A 63 -9.27 6.16 -2.64
C ASP A 63 -9.22 7.62 -2.13
N PRO A 64 -10.28 8.42 -2.33
CA PRO A 64 -10.31 9.81 -1.91
C PRO A 64 -10.11 10.04 -0.40
N GLN A 65 -10.58 9.12 0.45
CA GLN A 65 -10.45 9.22 1.90
C GLN A 65 -9.00 8.99 2.32
N ASN A 66 -8.34 7.98 1.74
CA ASN A 66 -6.91 7.73 2.00
C ASN A 66 -6.07 8.91 1.54
N ARG A 67 -6.32 9.40 0.32
CA ARG A 67 -5.63 10.57 -0.23
C ARG A 67 -5.79 11.80 0.66
N SER A 68 -7.00 12.07 1.14
CA SER A 68 -7.25 13.20 2.05
C SER A 68 -6.43 13.06 3.33
N ARG A 69 -6.45 11.89 3.98
CA ARG A 69 -5.69 11.65 5.22
C ARG A 69 -4.18 11.75 5.03
N LEU A 70 -3.64 11.14 3.98
CA LEU A 70 -2.21 11.19 3.69
C LEU A 70 -1.71 12.62 3.49
N ARG A 71 -2.54 13.48 2.87
CA ARG A 71 -2.21 14.90 2.68
C ARG A 71 -2.32 15.75 3.94
N THR A 72 -3.10 15.34 4.95
CA THR A 72 -3.21 16.11 6.20
C THR A 72 -2.07 15.85 7.17
N VAL A 73 -1.36 14.72 7.04
CA VAL A 73 -0.33 14.32 8.01
C VAL A 73 1.10 14.55 7.53
N GLY A 74 1.30 14.86 6.25
CA GLY A 74 2.64 15.15 5.74
C GLY A 74 2.74 15.27 4.22
N PRO A 75 3.98 15.47 3.72
CA PRO A 75 4.24 15.52 2.30
C PRO A 75 4.00 14.16 1.63
N VAL A 76 3.35 14.18 0.47
CA VAL A 76 3.14 12.99 -0.36
C VAL A 76 4.10 13.01 -1.53
N VAL A 77 4.89 11.95 -1.68
CA VAL A 77 5.86 11.80 -2.77
C VAL A 77 5.39 10.70 -3.73
N CYS A 78 5.09 11.06 -4.97
CA CYS A 78 4.75 10.11 -6.02
C CYS A 78 6.02 9.71 -6.79
N LEU A 79 6.44 8.46 -6.68
CA LEU A 79 7.57 7.93 -7.44
C LEU A 79 7.10 7.50 -8.83
N THR A 80 7.57 8.18 -9.86
CA THR A 80 7.19 7.91 -11.26
C THR A 80 8.28 7.15 -12.01
N ALA A 81 7.84 6.31 -12.96
CA ALA A 81 8.70 5.58 -13.89
C ALA A 81 7.90 5.26 -15.16
N SER A 82 8.57 4.99 -16.27
CA SER A 82 7.88 4.57 -17.49
C SER A 82 7.18 3.22 -17.30
N PRO A 83 6.03 2.96 -17.97
CA PRO A 83 5.34 1.67 -17.88
C PRO A 83 6.26 0.48 -18.17
N LYS A 84 7.15 0.59 -19.17
CA LYS A 84 8.17 -0.42 -19.48
C LYS A 84 9.08 -0.71 -18.29
N MET A 85 9.57 0.32 -17.60
CA MET A 85 10.43 0.16 -16.42
C MET A 85 9.68 -0.41 -15.22
N ILE A 86 8.42 -0.01 -15.02
CA ILE A 86 7.55 -0.57 -13.98
C ILE A 86 7.36 -2.08 -14.24
N LEU A 87 7.01 -2.48 -15.46
CA LEU A 87 6.84 -3.89 -15.84
C LEU A 87 8.11 -4.71 -15.65
N GLN A 88 9.27 -4.19 -16.07
CA GLN A 88 10.56 -4.87 -15.86
C GLN A 88 10.87 -5.10 -14.37
N ARG A 89 10.58 -4.12 -13.51
CA ARG A 89 10.80 -4.23 -12.05
C ARG A 89 9.82 -5.17 -11.37
N VAL A 90 8.57 -5.18 -11.82
CA VAL A 90 7.49 -5.94 -11.19
C VAL A 90 7.42 -7.39 -11.68
N GLY A 91 7.91 -7.68 -12.90
CA GLY A 91 7.89 -9.00 -13.54
C GLY A 91 8.19 -10.17 -12.60
N PRO A 92 9.30 -10.15 -11.84
CA PRO A 92 9.65 -11.23 -10.90
C PRO A 92 8.65 -11.45 -9.74
N THR A 93 7.74 -10.51 -9.50
CA THR A 93 6.78 -10.49 -8.38
C THR A 93 5.31 -10.47 -8.82
N LEU A 94 5.03 -10.73 -10.11
CA LEU A 94 3.68 -10.69 -10.70
C LEU A 94 2.65 -11.50 -9.90
N ALA A 95 3.01 -12.71 -9.46
CA ALA A 95 2.13 -13.58 -8.67
C ALA A 95 1.67 -12.97 -7.32
N ARG A 96 2.42 -12.00 -6.78
CA ARG A 96 2.08 -11.29 -5.53
C ARG A 96 1.24 -10.03 -5.77
N ARG A 97 0.94 -9.69 -7.03
CA ARG A 97 0.24 -8.47 -7.41
C ARG A 97 -1.04 -8.80 -8.17
N PRO A 98 -2.11 -9.23 -7.47
CA PRO A 98 -3.35 -9.68 -8.10
C PRO A 98 -3.96 -8.63 -9.04
N MET A 99 -3.78 -7.33 -8.75
CA MET A 99 -4.25 -6.22 -9.59
C MET A 99 -3.63 -6.14 -10.98
N LEU A 100 -2.47 -6.76 -11.21
CA LEU A 100 -1.77 -6.73 -12.51
C LEU A 100 -2.01 -8.00 -13.35
N LEU A 101 -2.69 -9.00 -12.79
CA LEU A 101 -2.98 -10.25 -13.49
C LEU A 101 -4.19 -10.14 -14.44
N GLY A 102 -4.91 -9.01 -14.41
CA GLY A 102 -6.16 -8.85 -15.15
C GLY A 102 -7.27 -9.66 -14.49
N GLY A 103 -8.35 -9.00 -14.09
CA GLY A 103 -9.60 -9.66 -13.76
C GLY A 103 -10.34 -10.04 -15.03
#